data_AF-A0A7S2S039-F1
#
_entry.id   AF-A0A7S2S039-F1
#
_cell.length_a   1.000
_cell.length_b   1.000
_cell.length_c   1.000
_cell.angle_alpha   90.00
_cell.angle_beta   90.00
_cell.angle_gamma   90.00
#
_symmetry.space_group_name_H-M   'P 1'
#
loop_
_entity.id
_entity.type
_entity.pdbx_description
1 polymer ?
#
loop_
_entity_poly.entity_id
_entity_poly.type
_entity_poly.pdbx_seq_one_letter_code
_entity_poly.pdbx_strand_id
1 'polypeptide(L)'
;GKAVNFYMQVLDKNYHVDCFRCMGCHDVIDPSSSFAFTKDDEKHPLHRKCYAELFGIKCVVCKESIPTGANGRVSYVKHPFFDTDQMCPKHALDPGRRCTGCHRFEPIGNEFANLDD
;
A
#
# COMPACT_ATOMS: atom_id res chain seq x y z
N GLY A 1 1.77 4.81 -37.47
CA GLY A 1 2.12 4.02 -36.27
C GLY A 1 2.53 4.97 -35.18
N LYS A 2 2.07 4.79 -33.94
CA LYS A 2 2.54 5.60 -32.80
C LYS A 2 4.03 5.32 -32.58
N ALA A 3 4.84 6.38 -32.52
CA ALA A 3 6.25 6.26 -32.16
C ALA A 3 6.35 5.64 -30.75
N VAL A 4 7.07 4.53 -30.65
CA VAL A 4 7.49 3.96 -29.36
C VAL A 4 8.63 4.84 -28.83
N ASN A 5 8.39 5.55 -27.73
CA ASN A 5 9.45 6.26 -27.03
C ASN A 5 10.34 5.23 -26.34
N PHE A 6 11.56 5.05 -26.84
CA PHE A 6 12.55 4.12 -26.27
C PHE A 6 13.16 4.61 -24.96
N TYR A 7 12.91 5.87 -24.59
CA TYR A 7 13.49 6.54 -23.43
C TYR A 7 12.42 7.25 -22.61
N MET A 8 12.64 7.32 -21.29
CA MET A 8 11.83 8.11 -20.35
C MET A 8 12.73 8.97 -19.47
N GLN A 9 12.24 10.18 -19.15
CA GLN A 9 12.94 11.13 -18.27
C GLN A 9 12.34 11.08 -16.87
N VAL A 10 13.20 10.90 -15.86
CA VAL A 10 12.83 10.70 -14.47
C VAL A 10 13.88 11.34 -13.57
N LEU A 11 13.47 12.24 -12.66
CA LEU A 11 14.39 12.95 -11.75
C LEU A 11 15.62 13.52 -12.48
N ASP A 12 15.39 14.21 -13.59
CA ASP A 12 16.42 14.80 -14.47
C ASP A 12 17.42 13.81 -15.10
N LYS A 13 17.14 12.51 -15.05
CA LYS A 13 17.91 11.44 -15.70
C LYS A 13 17.10 10.79 -16.83
N ASN A 14 17.80 10.29 -17.84
CA ASN A 14 17.20 9.55 -18.95
C ASN A 14 17.45 8.05 -18.79
N TYR A 15 16.40 7.25 -18.96
CA TYR A 15 16.45 5.80 -18.89
C TYR A 15 15.92 5.21 -20.19
N HIS A 16 16.53 4.14 -20.69
CA HIS A 16 15.81 3.24 -21.60
C HIS A 16 14.60 2.68 -20.86
N VAL A 17 13.47 2.56 -21.55
CA VAL A 17 12.25 1.99 -20.95
C VAL A 17 12.54 0.61 -20.32
N ASP A 18 13.28 -0.26 -21.02
CA ASP A 18 13.64 -1.61 -20.53
C ASP A 18 14.67 -1.65 -19.39
N CYS A 19 15.35 -0.53 -19.15
CA CYS A 19 16.31 -0.38 -18.05
C CYS A 19 15.67 0.22 -16.80
N PHE A 20 14.50 0.86 -16.91
CA PHE A 20 13.81 1.44 -15.76
C PHE A 20 13.02 0.36 -15.00
N ARG A 21 13.70 -0.28 -14.04
CA ARG A 21 13.23 -1.48 -13.35
C ARG A 21 12.97 -1.24 -11.88
N CYS A 22 11.93 -1.90 -11.37
CA CYS A 22 11.60 -1.91 -9.96
C CYS A 22 12.71 -2.56 -9.13
N MET A 23 13.19 -1.91 -8.09
CA MET A 23 14.19 -2.49 -7.18
C MET A 23 13.65 -3.71 -6.40
N GLY A 24 12.34 -3.79 -6.18
CA GLY A 24 11.73 -4.84 -5.35
C GLY A 24 11.50 -6.15 -6.10
N CYS A 25 11.05 -6.10 -7.35
CA CYS A 25 10.79 -7.31 -8.16
C CYS A 25 11.66 -7.43 -9.42
N HIS A 26 12.48 -6.44 -9.75
CA HIS A 26 13.36 -6.39 -10.92
C HIS A 26 12.67 -6.37 -12.30
N ASP A 27 11.34 -6.35 -12.33
CA ASP A 27 10.56 -6.14 -13.55
C ASP A 27 10.57 -4.68 -14.00
N VAL A 28 10.35 -4.49 -15.30
CA VAL A 28 10.24 -3.16 -15.93
C VAL A 28 9.03 -2.43 -15.37
N ILE A 29 9.19 -1.13 -15.09
CA ILE A 29 8.08 -0.24 -14.73
C ILE A 29 7.52 0.34 -16.03
N ASP A 30 6.25 0.06 -16.30
CA ASP A 30 5.56 0.60 -17.47
C ASP A 30 5.53 2.14 -17.41
N PRO A 31 5.97 2.85 -18.47
CA PRO A 31 6.00 4.30 -18.51
C PRO A 31 4.63 4.98 -18.32
N SER A 32 3.54 4.27 -18.60
CA SER A 32 2.16 4.74 -18.39
C SER A 32 1.65 4.51 -16.97
N SER A 33 2.35 3.70 -16.17
CA SER A 33 1.97 3.37 -14.80
C SER A 33 2.60 4.30 -13.77
N SER A 34 1.87 4.57 -12.69
CA SER A 34 2.42 5.30 -11.55
C SER A 34 3.43 4.45 -10.77
N PHE A 35 4.55 5.05 -10.36
CA PHE A 35 5.58 4.42 -9.55
C PHE A 35 5.93 5.30 -8.33
N ALA A 36 6.81 4.80 -7.46
CA ALA A 36 7.33 5.48 -6.29
C ALA A 36 8.85 5.32 -6.21
N PHE A 37 9.49 6.09 -5.33
CA PHE A 37 10.91 5.96 -5.01
C PHE A 37 11.09 5.60 -3.56
N THR A 38 12.17 4.88 -3.27
CA THR A 38 12.64 4.71 -1.90
C THR A 38 12.96 6.07 -1.25
N LYS A 39 12.94 6.12 0.09
CA LYS A 39 13.10 7.37 0.85
C LYS A 39 14.55 7.76 1.11
N ASP A 40 15.48 6.83 0.97
CA ASP A 40 16.92 7.07 1.04
C ASP A 40 17.40 8.00 -0.09
N ASP A 41 18.68 8.33 -0.04
CA ASP A 41 19.30 9.31 -0.93
C ASP A 41 19.44 8.79 -2.37
N GLU A 42 19.50 7.48 -2.58
CA GLU A 42 19.71 6.90 -3.91
C GLU A 42 18.44 6.92 -4.78
N LYS A 43 17.25 7.04 -4.16
CA LYS A 43 15.94 7.15 -4.83
C LYS A 43 15.70 6.04 -5.86
N HIS A 44 15.68 4.80 -5.40
CA HIS A 44 15.43 3.65 -6.27
C HIS A 44 13.97 3.53 -6.67
N PRO A 45 13.66 3.30 -7.96
CA PRO A 45 12.29 3.21 -8.43
C PRO A 45 11.65 1.88 -8.03
N LEU A 46 10.37 1.94 -7.66
CA LEU A 46 9.56 0.80 -7.24
C LEU A 46 8.16 0.91 -7.85
N HIS A 47 7.57 -0.21 -8.25
CA HIS A 47 6.12 -0.25 -8.47
C HIS A 47 5.39 0.20 -7.21
N ARG A 48 4.25 0.89 -7.34
CA ARG A 48 3.45 1.32 -6.19
C ARG A 48 3.08 0.17 -5.27
N LYS A 49 2.80 -1.01 -5.84
CA LYS A 49 2.53 -2.24 -5.08
C LYS A 49 3.76 -2.68 -4.28
N CYS A 50 4.92 -2.82 -4.92
CA CYS A 50 6.17 -3.21 -4.25
C CYS A 50 6.55 -2.21 -3.15
N TYR A 51 6.39 -0.90 -3.40
CA TYR A 51 6.61 0.12 -2.39
C TYR A 51 5.64 -0.05 -1.19
N ALA A 52 4.36 -0.31 -1.44
CA ALA A 52 3.38 -0.55 -0.38
C ALA A 52 3.65 -1.85 0.39
N GLU A 53 4.18 -2.88 -0.25
CA GLU A 53 4.54 -4.14 0.42
C GLU A 53 5.71 -3.95 1.39
N LEU A 54 6.75 -3.22 0.95
CA LEU A 54 7.98 -2.97 1.72
C LEU A 54 7.82 -1.90 2.79
N PHE A 55 7.14 -0.79 2.48
CA PHE A 55 7.10 0.42 3.32
C PHE A 55 5.68 0.89 3.68
N GLY A 56 4.66 0.19 3.19
CA GLY A 56 3.28 0.56 3.44
C GLY A 56 2.83 0.23 4.87
N ILE A 57 1.90 1.03 5.36
CA ILE A 57 1.20 0.78 6.62
C ILE A 57 0.40 -0.51 6.48
N LYS A 58 0.47 -1.41 7.45
CA LYS A 58 -0.32 -2.65 7.47
C LYS A 58 -1.62 -2.43 8.24
N CYS A 59 -2.72 -2.94 7.69
CA CYS A 59 -4.01 -2.92 8.35
C CYS A 59 -3.98 -3.83 9.59
N VAL A 60 -4.45 -3.34 10.74
CA VAL A 60 -4.50 -4.15 11.96
C VAL A 60 -5.46 -5.34 11.87
N VAL A 61 -6.47 -5.26 10.99
CA VAL A 61 -7.49 -6.30 10.76
C VAL A 61 -7.00 -7.35 9.76
N CYS A 62 -6.85 -7.01 8.48
CA CYS A 62 -6.52 -7.97 7.42
C CYS A 62 -5.02 -8.20 7.19
N LYS A 63 -4.14 -7.44 7.87
CA LYS A 63 -2.67 -7.46 7.70
C LYS A 63 -2.15 -7.08 6.30
N GLU A 64 -3.03 -6.77 5.34
CA GLU A 64 -2.65 -6.22 4.04
C GLU A 64 -2.10 -4.79 4.17
N SER A 65 -1.26 -4.37 3.21
CA SER A 65 -0.85 -2.97 3.08
C SER A 65 -2.04 -2.07 2.73
N ILE A 66 -2.21 -0.96 3.44
CA ILE A 66 -3.28 0.00 3.17
C ILE A 66 -2.96 0.71 1.84
N PRO A 67 -3.90 0.71 0.87
CA PRO A 67 -3.66 1.29 -0.44
C PRO A 67 -3.43 2.80 -0.35
N THR A 68 -2.52 3.29 -1.19
CA THR A 68 -2.32 4.72 -1.38
C THR A 68 -3.35 5.25 -2.37
N GLY A 69 -4.04 6.34 -2.03
CA GLY A 69 -4.98 6.99 -2.93
C GLY A 69 -4.30 7.66 -4.12
N ALA A 70 -5.09 8.10 -5.10
CA ALA A 70 -4.59 8.74 -6.32
C ALA A 70 -3.73 9.99 -6.06
N ASN A 71 -3.95 10.69 -4.94
CA ASN A 71 -3.16 11.83 -4.50
C ASN A 71 -1.84 11.46 -3.81
N GLY A 72 -1.47 10.17 -3.79
CA GLY A 72 -0.26 9.69 -3.13
C GLY A 72 -0.36 9.63 -1.59
N ARG A 73 -1.53 9.89 -0.99
CA ARG A 73 -1.75 9.82 0.46
C ARG A 73 -2.43 8.51 0.84
N VAL A 74 -2.07 7.97 1.99
CA VAL A 74 -2.76 6.83 2.58
C VAL A 74 -3.89 7.35 3.48
N SER A 75 -5.09 6.82 3.30
CA SER A 75 -6.23 7.05 4.19
C SER A 75 -6.58 5.75 4.90
N TYR A 76 -6.90 5.85 6.18
CA TYR A 76 -7.25 4.71 7.02
C TYR A 76 -8.30 5.14 8.05
N VAL A 77 -9.01 4.16 8.59
CA VAL A 77 -9.98 4.35 9.67
C VAL A 77 -9.29 4.07 11.00
N LYS A 78 -9.62 4.87 12.01
CA LYS A 78 -9.17 4.68 13.39
C LYS A 78 -10.36 4.41 14.29
N HIS A 79 -10.13 3.63 15.34
CA HIS A 79 -11.09 3.53 16.44
C HIS A 79 -10.96 4.75 17.37
N PRO A 80 -12.04 5.28 17.96
CA PRO A 80 -11.96 6.43 18.87
C PRO A 80 -11.02 6.25 20.06
N PHE A 81 -10.89 5.01 20.57
CA PHE A 81 -10.07 4.70 21.74
C PHE A 81 -8.73 4.02 21.42
N PHE A 82 -8.52 3.54 20.18
CA PHE A 82 -7.29 2.86 19.77
C PHE A 82 -6.68 3.65 18.61
N ASP A 83 -5.96 4.73 18.93
CA ASP A 83 -5.46 5.71 17.98
C ASP A 83 -4.25 5.22 17.15
N THR A 84 -3.57 4.18 17.63
CA THR A 84 -2.49 3.47 16.94
C THR A 84 -3.01 2.42 15.96
N ASP A 85 -4.26 1.97 16.12
CA ASP A 85 -4.89 1.00 15.22
C ASP A 85 -5.26 1.67 13.89
N GLN A 86 -4.52 1.30 12.83
CA GLN A 86 -4.76 1.78 11.47
C GLN A 86 -5.45 0.70 10.65
N MET A 87 -6.67 1.00 10.19
CA MET A 87 -7.50 0.05 9.45
C MET A 87 -7.69 0.50 8.00
N CYS A 88 -7.59 -0.43 7.05
CA CYS A 88 -7.87 -0.08 5.66
C CYS A 88 -9.37 0.29 5.49
N PRO A 89 -9.71 1.19 4.54
CA PRO A 89 -11.09 1.62 4.33
C PRO A 89 -12.09 0.50 3.99
N LYS A 90 -11.62 -0.67 3.53
CA LYS A 90 -12.47 -1.83 3.23
C LYS A 90 -13.32 -2.23 4.45
N HIS A 91 -12.76 -2.17 5.65
CA HIS A 91 -13.44 -2.52 6.89
C HIS A 91 -14.42 -1.45 7.41
N ALA A 92 -14.46 -0.28 6.79
CA ALA A 92 -15.53 0.69 7.04
C ALA A 92 -16.84 0.28 6.34
N LEU A 93 -16.71 -0.36 5.17
CA LEU A 93 -17.83 -0.77 4.32
C LEU A 93 -18.34 -2.16 4.70
N ASP A 94 -17.42 -3.06 5.05
CA ASP A 94 -17.74 -4.39 5.56
C ASP A 94 -17.02 -4.61 6.91
N PRO A 95 -17.69 -4.26 8.02
CA PRO A 95 -17.03 -4.22 9.32
C PRO A 95 -16.78 -5.59 9.93
N GLY A 96 -17.36 -6.66 9.41
CA GLY A 96 -17.26 -8.00 10.01
C GLY A 96 -17.64 -8.02 11.50
N ARG A 97 -17.03 -8.95 12.24
CA ARG A 97 -17.23 -9.10 13.69
C ARG A 97 -16.45 -8.05 14.47
N ARG A 98 -17.07 -7.56 15.55
CA ARG A 98 -16.50 -6.59 16.48
C ARG A 98 -16.71 -7.05 17.91
N CYS A 99 -15.80 -6.68 18.80
CA CYS A 99 -15.96 -6.91 20.23
C CYS A 99 -17.20 -6.12 20.72
N THR A 100 -18.09 -6.78 21.46
CA THR A 100 -19.34 -6.16 21.95
C THR A 100 -19.08 -5.09 23.01
N GLY A 101 -17.99 -5.20 23.77
CA GLY A 101 -17.64 -4.25 24.82
C GLY A 101 -16.89 -3.01 24.31
N CYS A 102 -15.89 -3.18 23.44
CA CYS A 102 -15.02 -2.09 23.00
C CYS A 102 -15.15 -1.72 21.52
N HIS A 103 -15.99 -2.41 20.76
CA HIS A 103 -16.19 -2.23 19.31
C HIS A 103 -14.93 -2.35 18.43
N ARG A 104 -13.83 -2.87 18.98
CA ARG A 104 -12.63 -3.21 18.20
C ARG A 104 -12.96 -4.27 17.16
N PHE A 105 -12.44 -4.09 15.97
CA PHE A 105 -12.62 -5.03 14.86
C PHE A 105 -11.79 -6.28 15.07
N GLU A 106 -12.38 -7.43 14.75
CA GLU A 106 -11.72 -8.72 14.90
C GLU A 106 -10.61 -8.89 13.86
N PRO A 107 -9.35 -9.11 14.27
CA PRO A 107 -8.26 -9.35 13.33
C PRO A 107 -8.39 -10.69 12.61
N ILE A 108 -8.09 -10.70 11.31
CA ILE A 108 -8.02 -11.94 10.52
C ILE A 108 -6.79 -12.72 10.96
N GLY A 109 -6.98 -14.01 11.30
CA GLY A 109 -5.93 -14.91 11.77
C GLY A 109 -5.56 -14.77 13.25
N ASN A 110 -6.24 -13.88 13.99
CA ASN A 110 -6.14 -13.79 15.45
C ASN A 110 -7.49 -13.33 16.01
N GLU A 111 -8.48 -14.21 15.85
CA GLU A 111 -9.89 -13.96 16.13
C GLU A 111 -10.16 -13.83 17.63
N PHE A 112 -11.25 -13.18 18.00
CA PHE A 112 -11.64 -13.06 19.40
C PHE A 112 -12.16 -14.40 19.93
N ALA A 113 -11.85 -14.68 21.20
CA ALA A 113 -12.44 -15.81 21.89
C ALA A 113 -13.97 -15.72 21.88
N ASN A 114 -14.64 -16.82 21.61
CA ASN A 114 -16.07 -16.96 21.86
C ASN A 114 -16.27 -17.19 23.35
N LEU A 115 -17.21 -16.45 23.94
CA LEU A 115 -17.55 -16.58 25.37
C LEU A 115 -18.74 -17.51 25.60
N ASP A 116 -19.35 -18.04 24.53
CA ASP A 116 -20.49 -18.96 24.56
C ASP A 116 -21.63 -18.52 25.50
N ASP A 117 -22.01 -17.23 25.42
CA ASP A 117 -23.16 -16.66 26.14
C ASP A 117 -24.51 -17.27 25.74
#